data_AF-A0A914CAV9-F1
#
_entry.id   AF-A0A914CAV9-F1
#
_cell.length_a   1.000
_cell.length_b   1.000
_cell.length_c   1.000
_cell.angle_alpha   90.00
_cell.angle_beta   90.00
_cell.angle_gamma   90.00
#
_symmetry.space_group_name_H-M   'P 1'
#
loop_
_entity.id
_entity.type
_entity.pdbx_description
1 polymer ?
#
loop_
_entity_poly.entity_id
_entity_poly.type
_entity_poly.pdbx_seq_one_letter_code
_entity_poly.pdbx_strand_id
1 'polypeptide(L)'
;MKIFIVLNLFLFALLFEKISACIDRDWIPDRLFSNIKPKNLHCGSKDFTPKPGSNGKWSKNNLTYYIGSNSSSMSEDDARHGIRVAFNYWSAVVPLTFIEVDNEMADIWIGFRKGEHGDDLPFDGTDGQIAHCSGQMPCTAIHFDDDEKWRYVEMGKWLSGDMVDFFSVAMHQIGHALGLGHHDGHVTNIMNSRYRRPTNKDEIYDWVNLKPDDIKAVKELYGISTEYSYLACFIEGEDSLLNSTMQIREVYTEYEYNQEDNVFYCAHICSRDGYRYAGVETGKCYCGKELNLEYSENFYNETTCYEHLCSTDNIEFCGKTRALAVYTTPEKFN
;
A
#
# COMPACT_ATOMS: atom_id res chain seq x y z
N MET A 1 12.15 50.01 41.94
CA MET A 1 12.11 49.87 40.47
C MET A 1 12.03 48.39 40.12
N LYS A 2 10.95 47.77 40.56
CA LYS A 2 10.55 46.37 40.37
C LYS A 2 9.07 46.46 40.01
N ILE A 3 8.59 45.56 39.13
CA ILE A 3 7.20 45.42 38.68
C ILE A 3 6.79 46.46 37.63
N PHE A 4 7.12 46.24 36.35
CA PHE A 4 6.35 46.78 35.20
C PHE A 4 6.71 46.14 33.84
N ILE A 5 7.06 44.85 33.76
CA ILE A 5 7.19 44.13 32.47
C ILE A 5 6.74 42.67 32.63
N VAL A 6 5.49 42.42 33.02
CA VAL A 6 4.85 41.08 32.89
C VAL A 6 3.38 41.15 32.47
N LEU A 7 2.76 42.34 32.41
CA LEU A 7 1.32 42.49 32.11
C LEU A 7 1.03 43.06 30.71
N ASN A 8 1.77 42.63 29.67
CA ASN A 8 1.45 43.07 28.31
C ASN A 8 1.69 42.04 27.19
N LEU A 9 1.86 40.75 27.52
CA LEU A 9 1.90 39.67 26.51
C LEU A 9 0.59 38.89 26.42
N PHE A 10 -0.24 38.89 27.46
CA PHE A 10 -1.56 38.25 27.43
C PHE A 10 -2.65 39.09 26.75
N LEU A 11 -2.55 40.42 26.75
CA LEU A 11 -3.48 41.27 25.99
C LEU A 11 -3.18 41.30 24.48
N PHE A 12 -1.95 40.99 24.06
CA PHE A 12 -1.58 40.96 22.64
C PHE A 12 -2.02 39.65 21.95
N ALA A 13 -1.98 38.51 22.66
CA ALA A 13 -2.43 37.23 22.13
C ALA A 13 -3.96 37.18 21.92
N LEU A 14 -4.74 37.78 22.84
CA LEU A 14 -6.21 37.81 22.73
C LEU A 14 -6.73 38.85 21.72
N LEU A 15 -5.90 39.80 21.28
CA LEU A 15 -6.25 40.70 20.18
C LEU A 15 -6.00 40.08 18.79
N PHE A 16 -5.14 39.05 18.70
CA PHE A 16 -4.77 38.43 17.42
C PHE A 16 -5.81 37.44 16.90
N GLU A 17 -6.58 36.77 17.76
CA GLU A 17 -7.68 35.89 17.32
C GLU A 17 -8.85 36.66 16.68
N LYS A 18 -8.93 38.00 16.85
CA LYS A 18 -9.97 38.83 16.23
C LYS A 18 -9.51 39.72 15.06
N ILE A 19 -8.21 39.75 14.73
CA ILE A 19 -7.66 40.60 13.65
C ILE A 19 -7.18 39.78 12.44
N SER A 20 -7.30 38.45 12.46
CA SER A 20 -6.89 37.60 11.32
C SER A 20 -7.76 37.72 10.05
N ALA A 21 -8.70 38.65 9.99
CA ALA A 21 -9.57 38.90 8.84
C ALA A 21 -9.26 40.20 8.06
N CYS A 22 -8.24 40.97 8.42
CA CYS A 22 -8.00 42.31 7.82
C CYS A 22 -6.53 42.69 7.55
N ILE A 23 -5.58 41.75 7.57
CA ILE A 23 -4.20 42.06 7.17
C ILE A 23 -3.91 41.39 5.84
N ASP A 24 -3.76 42.22 4.81
CA ASP A 24 -3.24 41.84 3.51
C ASP A 24 -1.93 41.07 3.68
N ARG A 25 -1.79 39.91 3.04
CA ARG A 25 -0.64 38.99 3.20
C ARG A 25 0.70 39.58 2.70
N ASP A 26 0.71 40.81 2.21
CA ASP A 26 1.84 41.45 1.54
C ASP A 26 2.80 42.22 2.46
N TRP A 27 2.62 42.17 3.79
CA TRP A 27 3.49 42.90 4.75
C TRP A 27 4.18 42.02 5.79
N ILE A 28 4.48 40.75 5.47
CA ILE A 28 5.39 39.93 6.27
C ILE A 28 6.60 39.54 5.40
N PRO A 29 7.84 39.94 5.74
CA PRO A 29 9.02 39.56 4.97
C PRO A 29 9.21 38.03 4.97
N ASP A 30 9.36 37.42 3.79
CA ASP A 30 9.60 35.98 3.56
C ASP A 30 10.74 35.38 4.41
N ARG A 31 11.66 36.22 4.92
CA ARG A 31 12.78 35.79 5.78
C ARG A 31 12.39 35.33 7.18
N LEU A 32 11.18 35.62 7.66
CA LEU A 32 10.70 35.09 8.96
C LEU A 32 10.19 33.65 8.85
N PHE A 33 9.82 33.18 7.65
CA PHE A 33 9.34 31.81 7.39
C PHE A 33 10.29 30.96 6.55
N SER A 34 11.40 31.52 6.04
CA SER A 34 12.36 30.76 5.22
C SER A 34 13.02 29.59 5.96
N ASN A 35 12.99 29.58 7.29
CA ASN A 35 13.50 28.50 8.15
C ASN A 35 12.42 27.51 8.62
N ILE A 36 11.18 27.65 8.16
CA ILE A 36 10.04 26.79 8.50
C ILE A 36 9.38 26.34 7.20
N LYS A 37 10.17 25.76 6.29
CA LYS A 37 9.60 24.93 5.23
C LYS A 37 9.63 23.49 5.74
N PRO A 38 8.50 22.76 5.72
CA PRO A 38 8.51 21.35 6.03
C PRO A 38 9.54 20.66 5.14
N LYS A 39 10.33 19.76 5.72
CA LYS A 39 11.28 18.95 4.95
C LYS A 39 10.48 18.04 4.02
N ASN A 40 11.06 17.69 2.88
CA ASN A 40 10.40 16.75 2.00
C ASN A 40 10.38 15.36 2.64
N LEU A 41 9.20 14.79 2.78
CA LEU A 41 8.99 13.44 3.31
C LEU A 41 9.64 12.39 2.38
N HIS A 42 10.48 11.52 2.93
CA HIS A 42 11.23 10.51 2.18
C HIS A 42 11.60 9.30 3.04
N CYS A 43 11.91 8.20 2.37
CA CYS A 43 12.46 7.00 2.98
C CYS A 43 13.92 7.23 3.40
N GLY A 44 14.25 6.77 4.59
CA GLY A 44 15.58 6.84 5.18
C GLY A 44 16.50 5.66 4.87
N SER A 45 15.97 4.61 4.24
CA SER A 45 16.72 3.41 3.90
C SER A 45 17.87 3.76 2.97
N LYS A 46 19.07 3.25 3.29
CA LYS A 46 20.21 3.34 2.38
C LYS A 46 19.97 2.48 1.15
N ASP A 47 20.34 2.99 -0.02
CA ASP A 47 20.23 2.22 -1.26
C ASP A 47 21.04 0.92 -1.22
N PHE A 48 20.54 -0.07 -1.96
CA PHE A 48 20.84 -1.50 -1.91
C PHE A 48 22.29 -1.90 -1.60
N THR A 49 22.49 -2.54 -0.45
CA THR A 49 23.68 -3.37 -0.17
C THR A 49 23.22 -4.79 0.22
N PRO A 50 23.33 -5.78 -0.70
CA PRO A 50 22.86 -7.13 -0.42
C PRO A 50 23.72 -7.79 0.65
N LYS A 51 23.09 -8.62 1.51
CA LYS A 51 23.80 -9.49 2.45
C LYS A 51 24.87 -10.30 1.72
N PRO A 52 26.13 -10.39 2.22
CA PRO A 52 27.17 -11.22 1.61
C PRO A 52 26.69 -12.66 1.43
N GLY A 53 26.76 -13.18 0.21
CA GLY A 53 26.31 -14.53 -0.13
C GLY A 53 24.80 -14.69 -0.36
N SER A 54 24.03 -13.60 -0.33
CA SER A 54 22.63 -13.58 -0.75
C SER A 54 22.47 -12.97 -2.16
N ASN A 55 21.41 -13.36 -2.87
CA ASN A 55 20.99 -12.69 -4.11
C ASN A 55 20.06 -11.49 -3.82
N GLY A 56 20.17 -10.87 -2.62
CA GLY A 56 19.30 -9.78 -2.21
C GLY A 56 17.85 -10.20 -1.91
N LYS A 57 17.62 -11.46 -1.52
CA LYS A 57 16.29 -11.99 -1.18
C LYS A 57 16.31 -12.97 -0.02
N TRP A 58 15.15 -13.26 0.56
CA TRP A 58 15.00 -14.34 1.54
C TRP A 58 15.17 -15.72 0.92
N SER A 59 15.80 -16.64 1.65
CA SER A 59 16.01 -18.03 1.24
C SER A 59 14.84 -18.96 1.56
N LYS A 60 13.83 -18.46 2.28
CA LYS A 60 12.65 -19.20 2.70
C LYS A 60 11.38 -18.46 2.27
N ASN A 61 10.30 -19.22 2.13
CA ASN A 61 9.01 -18.69 1.68
C ASN A 61 8.09 -18.29 2.85
N ASN A 62 8.31 -18.81 4.05
CA ASN A 62 7.51 -18.47 5.22
C ASN A 62 8.29 -17.50 6.10
N LEU A 63 7.88 -16.23 6.07
CA LEU A 63 8.47 -15.14 6.82
C LEU A 63 7.57 -14.81 8.02
N THR A 64 8.22 -14.51 9.15
CA THR A 64 7.56 -14.10 10.38
C THR A 64 7.84 -12.63 10.63
N TYR A 65 6.86 -11.89 11.14
CA TYR A 65 7.06 -10.51 11.58
C TYR A 65 6.53 -10.29 13.00
N TYR A 66 7.13 -9.35 13.71
CA TYR A 66 6.75 -8.97 15.07
C TYR A 66 6.61 -7.46 15.17
N ILE A 67 5.52 -7.00 15.78
CA ILE A 67 5.26 -5.57 16.03
C ILE A 67 5.61 -5.28 17.48
N GLY A 68 6.78 -4.67 17.70
CA GLY A 68 7.39 -4.55 19.03
C GLY A 68 7.21 -3.20 19.72
N SER A 69 6.71 -2.18 19.04
CA SER A 69 6.27 -0.93 19.68
C SER A 69 5.10 -0.32 18.93
N ASN A 70 4.35 0.52 19.64
CA ASN A 70 3.17 1.22 19.13
C ASN A 70 3.49 2.68 18.81
N SER A 71 2.67 3.29 17.95
CA SER A 71 2.75 4.72 17.68
C SER A 71 2.11 5.53 18.81
N SER A 72 2.61 6.75 19.02
CA SER A 72 1.96 7.74 19.88
C SER A 72 0.84 8.52 19.17
N SER A 73 0.76 8.49 17.82
CA SER A 73 -0.20 9.25 17.03
C SER A 73 -1.34 8.42 16.41
N MET A 74 -1.27 7.09 16.49
CA MET A 74 -2.23 6.15 15.92
C MET A 74 -2.51 4.97 16.87
N SER A 75 -3.71 4.37 16.78
CA SER A 75 -4.07 3.20 17.59
C SER A 75 -3.24 1.96 17.21
N GLU A 76 -3.06 1.03 18.16
CA GLU A 76 -2.39 -0.24 17.89
C GLU A 76 -3.15 -1.07 16.84
N ASP A 77 -4.49 -1.09 16.92
CA ASP A 77 -5.32 -1.83 15.97
C ASP A 77 -5.17 -1.31 14.54
N ASP A 78 -5.16 0.01 14.35
CA ASP A 78 -4.94 0.63 13.03
C ASP A 78 -3.54 0.33 12.49
N ALA A 79 -2.52 0.38 13.36
CA ALA A 79 -1.14 0.05 12.99
C ALA A 79 -1.01 -1.41 12.55
N ARG A 80 -1.49 -2.35 13.38
CA ARG A 80 -1.47 -3.79 13.07
C ARG A 80 -2.28 -4.09 11.82
N HIS A 81 -3.43 -3.44 11.64
CA HIS A 81 -4.25 -3.61 10.44
C HIS A 81 -3.54 -3.10 9.19
N GLY A 82 -2.98 -1.89 9.21
CA GLY A 82 -2.21 -1.33 8.08
C GLY A 82 -1.02 -2.20 7.68
N ILE A 83 -0.25 -2.70 8.66
CA ILE A 83 0.87 -3.62 8.41
C ILE A 83 0.40 -4.93 7.77
N ARG A 84 -0.67 -5.54 8.32
CA ARG A 84 -1.22 -6.79 7.79
C ARG A 84 -1.71 -6.63 6.35
N VAL A 85 -2.45 -5.55 6.08
CA VAL A 85 -2.92 -5.24 4.72
C VAL A 85 -1.71 -5.04 3.80
N ALA A 86 -0.68 -4.31 4.22
CA ALA A 86 0.51 -4.10 3.41
C ALA A 86 1.27 -5.42 3.09
N PHE A 87 1.41 -6.34 4.05
CA PHE A 87 1.96 -7.67 3.78
C PHE A 87 1.08 -8.47 2.81
N ASN A 88 -0.24 -8.36 2.91
CA ASN A 88 -1.16 -9.05 2.01
C ASN A 88 -0.93 -8.65 0.54
N TYR A 89 -0.72 -7.36 0.26
CA TYR A 89 -0.41 -6.87 -1.09
C TYR A 89 0.84 -7.54 -1.68
N TRP A 90 1.90 -7.64 -0.90
CA TRP A 90 3.12 -8.32 -1.35
C TRP A 90 2.94 -9.84 -1.45
N SER A 91 2.34 -10.47 -0.44
CA SER A 91 2.15 -11.93 -0.34
C SER A 91 1.47 -12.57 -1.53
N ALA A 92 0.76 -11.75 -2.29
CA ALA A 92 -0.08 -12.28 -3.32
C ALA A 92 0.42 -11.95 -4.74
N VAL A 93 1.54 -11.22 -4.86
CA VAL A 93 2.34 -11.14 -6.10
C VAL A 93 3.62 -12.00 -6.06
N VAL A 94 3.96 -12.58 -4.91
CA VAL A 94 5.11 -13.49 -4.74
C VAL A 94 4.74 -14.75 -3.96
N PRO A 95 5.46 -15.87 -4.12
CA PRO A 95 5.18 -17.12 -3.39
C PRO A 95 5.70 -17.08 -1.93
N LEU A 96 5.43 -15.97 -1.21
CA LEU A 96 5.81 -15.78 0.19
C LEU A 96 4.58 -15.75 1.10
N THR A 97 4.74 -16.21 2.33
CA THR A 97 3.75 -16.09 3.41
C THR A 97 4.32 -15.24 4.53
N PHE A 98 3.45 -14.45 5.14
CA PHE A 98 3.80 -13.57 6.26
C PHE A 98 2.93 -13.90 7.45
N ILE A 99 3.56 -14.16 8.59
CA ILE A 99 2.88 -14.59 9.81
C ILE A 99 3.30 -13.64 10.93
N GLU A 100 2.32 -12.96 11.52
CA GLU A 100 2.52 -12.21 12.75
C GLU A 100 2.78 -13.18 13.90
N VAL A 101 3.84 -12.93 14.68
CA VAL A 101 4.19 -13.74 15.86
C VAL A 101 4.43 -12.83 17.05
N ASP A 102 4.22 -13.31 18.27
CA ASP A 102 4.42 -12.53 19.52
C ASP A 102 5.85 -12.66 20.08
N ASN A 103 6.86 -12.80 19.22
CA ASN A 103 8.25 -13.02 19.61
C ASN A 103 9.20 -12.12 18.82
N GLU A 104 10.12 -11.47 19.53
CA GLU A 104 11.15 -10.60 18.98
C GLU A 104 12.14 -11.31 18.03
N MET A 105 12.23 -12.65 18.06
CA MET A 105 13.06 -13.42 17.13
C MET A 105 12.41 -13.64 15.75
N ALA A 106 11.38 -12.87 15.39
CA ALA A 106 10.80 -12.88 14.05
C ALA A 106 11.83 -12.49 12.98
N ASP A 107 11.55 -12.82 11.71
CA ASP A 107 12.45 -12.46 10.60
C ASP A 107 12.51 -10.95 10.36
N ILE A 108 11.36 -10.29 10.58
CA ILE A 108 11.19 -8.84 10.39
C ILE A 108 10.64 -8.25 11.70
N TRP A 109 11.45 -7.46 12.38
CA TRP A 109 11.03 -6.66 13.53
C TRP A 109 10.42 -5.34 13.04
N ILE A 110 9.29 -4.92 13.58
CA ILE A 110 8.59 -3.70 13.16
C ILE A 110 8.27 -2.83 14.37
N GLY A 111 8.50 -1.52 14.29
CA GLY A 111 7.96 -0.61 15.29
C GLY A 111 8.31 0.85 15.09
N PHE A 112 7.79 1.65 16.00
CA PHE A 112 7.89 3.10 16.03
C PHE A 112 9.06 3.54 16.94
N ARG A 113 9.87 4.50 16.48
CA ARG A 113 11.07 5.02 17.16
C ARG A 113 11.17 6.54 16.97
N LYS A 114 11.98 7.21 17.78
CA LYS A 114 12.29 8.65 17.66
C LYS A 114 13.79 8.86 17.79
N GLY A 115 14.33 9.85 17.10
CA GLY A 115 15.74 10.24 17.23
C GLY A 115 16.71 9.06 17.13
N GLU A 116 17.74 9.03 17.97
CA GLU A 116 18.67 7.89 18.06
C GLU A 116 18.02 6.68 18.72
N HIS A 117 18.08 5.52 18.06
CA HIS A 117 17.40 4.31 18.49
C HIS A 117 18.18 3.01 18.23
N GLY A 118 19.50 3.08 18.09
CA GLY A 118 20.39 1.93 18.25
C GLY A 118 20.76 1.19 16.97
N ASP A 119 20.50 1.78 15.80
CA ASP A 119 20.85 1.23 14.48
C ASP A 119 21.70 2.18 13.61
N ASP A 120 22.26 3.23 14.21
CA ASP A 120 23.06 4.27 13.55
C ASP A 120 22.31 5.03 12.44
N LEU A 121 20.97 4.99 12.44
CA LEU A 121 20.08 5.73 11.54
C LEU A 121 19.08 6.56 12.37
N PRO A 122 19.52 7.62 13.08
CA PRO A 122 18.62 8.41 13.90
C PRO A 122 17.58 9.15 13.06
N PHE A 123 16.33 9.16 13.50
CA PHE A 123 15.26 9.97 12.91
C PHE A 123 15.47 11.47 13.17
N ASP A 124 14.92 12.32 12.30
CA ASP A 124 15.18 13.76 12.27
C ASP A 124 14.02 14.63 12.80
N GLY A 125 13.04 13.98 13.43
CA GLY A 125 11.83 14.60 13.98
C GLY A 125 10.75 14.77 12.92
N THR A 126 9.75 15.61 13.18
CA THR A 126 8.66 15.83 12.23
C THR A 126 9.15 16.33 10.87
N ASP A 127 8.57 15.74 9.83
CA ASP A 127 8.96 15.86 8.43
C ASP A 127 10.39 15.37 8.13
N GLY A 128 10.65 15.01 6.88
CA GLY A 128 11.95 14.53 6.47
C GLY A 128 11.94 13.02 6.38
N GLN A 129 12.71 12.34 7.24
CA GLN A 129 12.84 10.90 7.21
C GLN A 129 11.68 10.24 7.97
N ILE A 130 10.71 9.71 7.24
CA ILE A 130 9.46 9.20 7.86
C ILE A 130 9.57 7.74 8.32
N ALA A 131 10.47 6.97 7.71
CA ALA A 131 10.68 5.56 8.03
C ALA A 131 11.96 5.06 7.37
N HIS A 132 12.51 3.96 7.86
CA HIS A 132 13.57 3.22 7.19
C HIS A 132 13.54 1.74 7.50
N CYS A 133 14.27 1.00 6.69
CA CYS A 133 14.56 -0.39 6.92
C CYS A 133 16.05 -0.58 7.22
N SER A 134 16.33 -1.24 8.35
CA SER A 134 17.66 -1.30 8.95
C SER A 134 18.34 -2.66 8.74
N GLY A 135 19.67 -2.64 8.72
CA GLY A 135 20.52 -3.79 8.43
C GLY A 135 20.81 -3.98 6.94
N GLN A 136 21.28 -5.18 6.58
CA GLN A 136 21.60 -5.54 5.19
C GLN A 136 20.35 -6.05 4.45
N MET A 137 20.27 -5.85 3.13
CA MET A 137 19.11 -6.27 2.32
C MET A 137 19.07 -7.79 2.06
N PRO A 138 17.90 -8.47 2.16
CA PRO A 138 16.64 -7.97 2.71
C PRO A 138 16.76 -7.62 4.20
N CYS A 139 16.33 -6.41 4.56
CA CYS A 139 16.43 -5.87 5.91
C CYS A 139 15.56 -6.66 6.90
N THR A 140 15.95 -6.63 8.17
CA THR A 140 15.33 -7.43 9.24
C THR A 140 14.62 -6.58 10.28
N ALA A 141 14.65 -5.26 10.13
CA ALA A 141 13.97 -4.33 11.02
C ALA A 141 13.40 -3.16 10.21
N ILE A 142 12.12 -2.85 10.41
CA ILE A 142 11.42 -1.68 9.87
C ILE A 142 11.14 -0.73 11.01
N HIS A 143 11.62 0.51 10.90
CA HIS A 143 11.37 1.57 11.86
C HIS A 143 10.53 2.67 11.21
N PHE A 144 9.51 3.13 11.92
CA PHE A 144 8.71 4.31 11.57
C PHE A 144 9.04 5.45 12.53
N ASP A 145 9.18 6.68 12.03
CA ASP A 145 9.42 7.84 12.89
C ASP A 145 8.15 8.21 13.65
N ASP A 146 8.18 8.05 14.97
CA ASP A 146 7.06 8.35 15.85
C ASP A 146 6.92 9.85 16.16
N ASP A 147 7.81 10.70 15.63
CA ASP A 147 7.60 12.15 15.58
C ASP A 147 6.65 12.58 14.44
N GLU A 148 6.28 11.64 13.55
CA GLU A 148 5.28 11.85 12.51
C GLU A 148 3.84 11.62 12.99
N LYS A 149 2.90 12.32 12.33
CA LYS A 149 1.46 12.17 12.58
C LYS A 149 0.88 11.07 11.70
N TRP A 150 1.05 9.83 12.14
CA TRP A 150 0.56 8.65 11.43
C TRP A 150 -0.96 8.59 11.40
N ARG A 151 -1.49 8.15 10.28
CA ARG A 151 -2.90 7.80 10.14
C ARG A 151 -3.07 6.64 9.17
N TYR A 152 -3.80 5.62 9.59
CA TYR A 152 -4.41 4.68 8.66
C TYR A 152 -5.68 5.31 8.08
N VAL A 153 -5.81 5.36 6.75
CA VAL A 153 -6.93 6.03 6.08
C VAL A 153 -7.67 5.01 5.21
N GLU A 154 -8.96 4.88 5.47
CA GLU A 154 -9.86 4.15 4.59
C GLU A 154 -10.17 4.97 3.32
N MET A 155 -10.43 4.29 2.20
CA MET A 155 -10.82 4.93 0.94
C MET A 155 -11.99 5.92 1.13
N GLY A 156 -11.89 7.08 0.48
CA GLY A 156 -12.91 8.13 0.54
C GLY A 156 -12.92 8.95 1.83
N LYS A 157 -11.98 8.70 2.76
CA LYS A 157 -11.78 9.56 3.95
C LYS A 157 -10.74 10.65 3.67
N TRP A 158 -10.78 11.69 4.48
CA TRP A 158 -9.84 12.81 4.44
C TRP A 158 -8.56 12.46 5.19
N LEU A 159 -7.41 12.74 4.57
CA LEU A 159 -6.10 12.80 5.22
C LEU A 159 -5.74 14.29 5.33
N SER A 160 -5.50 14.80 6.55
CA SER A 160 -5.16 16.22 6.76
C SER A 160 -3.71 16.51 6.37
N GLY A 161 -3.41 17.69 5.80
CA GLY A 161 -2.13 18.03 5.17
C GLY A 161 -0.86 17.74 5.97
N ASP A 162 -0.96 17.71 7.30
CA ASP A 162 0.12 17.43 8.25
C ASP A 162 0.22 15.96 8.71
N MET A 163 -0.70 15.09 8.24
CA MET A 163 -0.72 13.66 8.51
C MET A 163 -0.03 12.87 7.39
N VAL A 164 0.60 11.76 7.79
CA VAL A 164 1.27 10.80 6.90
C VAL A 164 0.45 9.52 6.83
N ASP A 165 0.19 9.04 5.61
CA ASP A 165 -0.53 7.79 5.41
C ASP A 165 0.34 6.60 5.81
N PHE A 166 -0.05 5.91 6.88
CA PHE A 166 0.73 4.82 7.43
C PHE A 166 0.79 3.61 6.50
N PHE A 167 -0.32 3.29 5.82
CA PHE A 167 -0.42 2.12 4.96
C PHE A 167 0.57 2.17 3.79
N SER A 168 0.64 3.29 3.07
CA SER A 168 1.58 3.45 1.96
C SER A 168 3.05 3.37 2.40
N VAL A 169 3.41 3.98 3.53
CA VAL A 169 4.78 3.91 4.04
C VAL A 169 5.11 2.49 4.51
N ALA A 170 4.18 1.80 5.17
CA ALA A 170 4.37 0.40 5.56
C ALA A 170 4.56 -0.51 4.34
N MET A 171 3.75 -0.33 3.29
CA MET A 171 3.91 -1.08 2.03
C MET A 171 5.29 -0.85 1.39
N HIS A 172 5.77 0.40 1.39
CA HIS A 172 7.12 0.74 0.92
C HIS A 172 8.22 0.02 1.73
N GLN A 173 8.20 0.14 3.06
CA GLN A 173 9.24 -0.46 3.90
C GLN A 173 9.24 -1.98 3.85
N ILE A 174 8.06 -2.61 3.68
CA ILE A 174 7.99 -4.05 3.44
C ILE A 174 8.65 -4.41 2.11
N GLY A 175 8.51 -3.60 1.06
CA GLY A 175 9.25 -3.82 -0.19
C GLY A 175 10.77 -3.88 0.03
N HIS A 176 11.32 -3.01 0.90
CA HIS A 176 12.71 -3.12 1.31
C HIS A 176 13.00 -4.41 2.10
N ALA A 177 12.11 -4.78 3.03
CA ALA A 177 12.22 -6.05 3.75
C ALA A 177 12.14 -7.27 2.82
N LEU A 178 11.62 -7.13 1.60
CA LEU A 178 11.66 -8.16 0.56
C LEU A 178 12.90 -8.10 -0.34
N GLY A 179 13.76 -7.09 -0.20
CA GLY A 179 14.97 -6.96 -1.00
C GLY A 179 14.91 -5.90 -2.09
N LEU A 180 13.81 -5.17 -2.23
CA LEU A 180 13.67 -4.14 -3.26
C LEU A 180 14.46 -2.88 -2.89
N GLY A 181 15.16 -2.31 -3.87
CA GLY A 181 15.69 -0.96 -3.78
C GLY A 181 14.64 0.10 -4.13
N HIS A 182 15.03 1.37 -4.06
CA HIS A 182 14.19 2.45 -4.57
C HIS A 182 14.02 2.37 -6.09
N HIS A 183 12.83 2.71 -6.57
CA HIS A 183 12.48 2.81 -8.00
C HIS A 183 11.91 4.19 -8.32
N ASP A 184 12.80 5.16 -8.53
CA ASP A 184 12.44 6.57 -8.72
C ASP A 184 11.99 6.93 -10.15
N GLY A 185 11.86 5.94 -11.03
CA GLY A 185 11.42 6.12 -12.42
C GLY A 185 10.01 6.71 -12.55
N HIS A 186 9.11 6.38 -11.63
CA HIS A 186 7.76 6.93 -11.56
C HIS A 186 7.38 7.31 -10.12
N VAL A 187 6.82 8.52 -9.97
CA VAL A 187 6.46 9.11 -8.66
C VAL A 187 5.28 8.42 -7.95
N THR A 188 4.63 7.48 -8.63
CA THR A 188 3.49 6.70 -8.10
C THR A 188 3.88 5.27 -7.74
N ASN A 189 5.12 4.85 -8.01
CA ASN A 189 5.62 3.55 -7.59
C ASN A 189 5.73 3.53 -6.08
N ILE A 190 5.35 2.41 -5.45
CA ILE A 190 5.40 2.35 -3.99
C ILE A 190 6.84 2.45 -3.51
N MET A 191 7.79 1.94 -4.28
CA MET A 191 9.23 2.00 -3.97
C MET A 191 9.90 3.34 -4.33
N ASN A 192 9.16 4.41 -4.60
CA ASN A 192 9.78 5.74 -4.79
C ASN A 192 10.40 6.22 -3.48
N SER A 193 11.64 6.71 -3.51
CA SER A 193 12.35 7.20 -2.33
C SER A 193 11.66 8.39 -1.66
N ARG A 194 10.87 9.15 -2.42
CA ARG A 194 10.11 10.30 -1.91
C ARG A 194 8.68 9.87 -1.61
N TYR A 195 8.19 10.25 -0.44
CA TYR A 195 6.79 10.03 -0.11
C TYR A 195 5.92 10.98 -0.92
N ARG A 196 4.99 10.38 -1.66
CA ARG A 196 3.92 11.09 -2.33
C ARG A 196 2.65 10.86 -1.54
N ARG A 197 2.06 11.96 -1.09
CA ARG A 197 0.76 11.96 -0.44
C ARG A 197 -0.31 11.32 -1.34
N PRO A 198 -1.00 10.25 -0.88
CA PRO A 198 -1.98 9.53 -1.68
C PRO A 198 -3.36 10.20 -1.59
N THR A 199 -3.46 11.41 -2.13
CA THR A 199 -4.72 12.15 -2.18
C THR A 199 -4.96 12.76 -3.55
N ASN A 200 -6.23 12.90 -3.91
CA ASN A 200 -6.62 13.68 -5.09
C ASN A 200 -6.47 15.19 -4.82
N LYS A 201 -6.90 16.03 -5.79
CA LYS A 201 -6.82 17.50 -5.68
C LYS A 201 -7.65 18.09 -4.56
N ASP A 202 -8.66 17.35 -4.09
CA ASP A 202 -9.57 17.74 -3.02
C ASP A 202 -9.14 17.13 -1.68
N GLU A 203 -7.90 16.64 -1.54
CA GLU A 203 -7.34 16.00 -0.34
C GLU A 203 -8.09 14.73 0.13
N ILE A 204 -8.93 14.16 -0.73
CA ILE A 204 -9.58 12.87 -0.51
C ILE A 204 -8.57 11.77 -0.80
N TYR A 205 -8.50 10.78 0.08
CA TYR A 205 -7.58 9.65 -0.04
C TYR A 205 -7.80 8.87 -1.34
N ASP A 206 -6.71 8.69 -2.09
CA ASP A 206 -6.62 7.89 -3.31
C ASP A 206 -5.80 6.64 -2.99
N TRP A 207 -6.46 5.48 -2.93
CA TRP A 207 -5.87 4.26 -2.36
C TRP A 207 -4.62 3.81 -3.10
N VAL A 208 -3.59 3.48 -2.31
CA VAL A 208 -2.26 3.10 -2.81
C VAL A 208 -2.19 1.63 -3.16
N ASN A 209 -1.69 1.32 -4.36
CA ASN A 209 -1.49 -0.05 -4.85
C ASN A 209 -0.11 -0.23 -5.50
N LEU A 210 0.36 -1.47 -5.49
CA LEU A 210 1.56 -1.89 -6.22
C LEU A 210 1.43 -1.55 -7.71
N LYS A 211 2.47 -0.92 -8.28
CA LYS A 211 2.53 -0.61 -9.71
C LYS A 211 3.23 -1.74 -10.47
N PRO A 212 3.07 -1.80 -11.81
CA PRO A 212 3.69 -2.86 -12.62
C PRO A 212 5.19 -3.00 -12.40
N ASP A 213 5.91 -1.88 -12.22
CA ASP A 213 7.35 -1.89 -11.91
C ASP A 213 7.65 -2.55 -10.55
N ASP A 214 6.85 -2.24 -9.52
CA ASP A 214 7.02 -2.83 -8.18
C ASP A 214 6.77 -4.34 -8.22
N ILE A 215 5.72 -4.77 -8.93
CA ILE A 215 5.34 -6.17 -9.12
C ILE A 215 6.42 -6.92 -9.90
N LYS A 216 6.88 -6.34 -11.02
CA LYS A 216 7.92 -6.93 -11.85
C LYS A 216 9.21 -7.14 -11.06
N ALA A 217 9.66 -6.12 -10.32
CA ALA A 217 10.90 -6.19 -9.55
C ALA A 217 10.84 -7.28 -8.45
N VAL A 218 9.71 -7.40 -7.75
CA VAL A 218 9.58 -8.42 -6.70
C VAL A 218 9.43 -9.84 -7.28
N LYS A 219 8.75 -9.99 -8.42
CA LYS A 219 8.67 -11.26 -9.17
C LYS A 219 10.03 -11.69 -9.72
N GLU A 220 10.90 -10.77 -10.13
CA GLU A 220 12.28 -11.08 -10.53
C GLU A 220 13.10 -11.70 -9.37
N LEU A 221 12.81 -11.33 -8.12
CA LEU A 221 13.45 -11.91 -6.94
C LEU A 221 12.85 -13.28 -6.56
N TYR A 222 11.52 -13.36 -6.45
CA TYR A 222 10.85 -14.52 -5.82
C TYR A 222 10.12 -15.45 -6.79
N GLY A 223 9.98 -15.07 -8.06
CA GLY A 223 9.10 -15.74 -9.01
C GLY A 223 7.64 -15.35 -8.82
N ILE A 224 6.76 -15.97 -9.61
CA ILE A 224 5.32 -15.69 -9.64
C ILE A 224 4.61 -16.52 -8.56
N SER A 225 3.64 -15.93 -7.87
CA SER A 225 2.72 -16.69 -7.02
C SER A 225 1.89 -17.65 -7.87
N THR A 226 1.84 -18.92 -7.48
CA THR A 226 0.99 -19.94 -8.15
C THR A 226 -0.35 -20.14 -7.44
N GLU A 227 -0.67 -19.26 -6.48
CA GLU A 227 -1.82 -19.42 -5.59
C GLU A 227 -3.16 -19.04 -6.24
N TYR A 228 -3.13 -18.30 -7.35
CA TYR A 228 -4.25 -18.17 -8.27
C TYR A 228 -3.82 -18.64 -9.65
N SER A 229 -4.74 -19.28 -10.36
CA SER A 229 -4.46 -19.90 -11.66
C SER A 229 -5.59 -19.58 -12.63
N TYR A 230 -5.21 -19.28 -13.87
CA TYR A 230 -6.19 -19.06 -14.93
C TYR A 230 -6.97 -20.35 -15.18
N LEU A 231 -8.30 -20.24 -15.19
CA LEU A 231 -9.20 -21.36 -15.43
C LEU A 231 -9.75 -21.33 -16.85
N ALA A 232 -10.41 -20.23 -17.21
CA ALA A 232 -11.16 -20.14 -18.46
C ALA A 232 -11.53 -18.71 -18.84
N CYS A 233 -11.93 -18.53 -20.10
CA CYS A 233 -12.58 -17.33 -20.62
C CYS A 233 -14.07 -17.62 -20.80
N PHE A 234 -14.94 -16.78 -20.23
CA PHE A 234 -16.39 -16.87 -20.41
C PHE A 234 -16.89 -15.69 -21.23
N ILE A 235 -17.55 -15.97 -22.34
CA ILE A 235 -18.13 -14.92 -23.20
C ILE A 235 -19.60 -14.73 -22.83
N GLU A 236 -20.00 -13.48 -22.61
CA GLU A 236 -21.42 -13.15 -22.42
C GLU A 236 -22.20 -13.36 -23.74
N GLY A 237 -23.18 -14.27 -23.72
CA GLY A 237 -24.22 -14.35 -24.74
C GLY A 237 -25.18 -13.15 -24.68
N GLU A 238 -26.09 -13.01 -25.65
CA GLU A 238 -27.10 -11.92 -25.68
C GLU A 238 -27.98 -11.86 -24.41
N ASP A 239 -28.06 -12.95 -23.63
CA ASP A 239 -28.96 -13.12 -22.48
C ASP A 239 -28.30 -13.07 -21.08
N SER A 240 -27.19 -12.34 -20.86
CA SER A 240 -26.67 -12.09 -19.49
C SER A 240 -26.28 -13.38 -18.71
N LEU A 241 -25.55 -14.28 -19.37
CA LEU A 241 -25.15 -15.61 -18.83
C LEU A 241 -24.10 -15.58 -17.69
N LEU A 242 -23.66 -14.42 -17.24
CA LEU A 242 -22.71 -14.27 -16.12
C LEU A 242 -23.27 -14.79 -14.80
N ASN A 243 -24.55 -14.50 -14.51
CA ASN A 243 -25.20 -14.92 -13.27
C ASN A 243 -25.45 -16.44 -13.20
N SER A 244 -25.59 -17.12 -14.34
CA SER A 244 -25.87 -18.56 -14.41
C SER A 244 -24.61 -19.44 -14.43
N THR A 245 -23.47 -18.93 -14.89
CA THR A 245 -22.25 -19.74 -15.09
C THR A 245 -21.30 -19.75 -13.89
N MET A 246 -21.19 -18.64 -13.15
CA MET A 246 -20.38 -18.55 -11.92
C MET A 246 -21.22 -18.42 -10.64
N GLN A 247 -22.56 -18.49 -10.74
CA GLN A 247 -23.47 -18.13 -9.64
C GLN A 247 -23.05 -16.81 -8.97
N ILE A 248 -22.70 -15.81 -9.78
CA ILE A 248 -22.20 -14.52 -9.30
C ILE A 248 -23.32 -13.87 -8.49
N ARG A 249 -23.08 -13.64 -7.21
CA ARG A 249 -23.73 -12.53 -6.53
C ARG A 249 -22.85 -11.33 -6.85
N GLU A 250 -23.39 -10.28 -7.46
CA GLU A 250 -22.67 -9.00 -7.52
C GLU A 250 -22.28 -8.64 -6.08
N VAL A 251 -20.99 -8.77 -5.77
CA VAL A 251 -20.43 -8.17 -4.58
C VAL A 251 -20.02 -6.78 -5.03
N TYR A 252 -20.99 -5.85 -5.00
CA TYR A 252 -20.65 -4.45 -4.93
C TYR A 252 -19.95 -4.25 -3.58
N THR A 253 -18.62 -4.32 -3.56
CA THR A 253 -17.92 -3.45 -2.63
C THR A 253 -17.98 -2.07 -3.25
N GLU A 254 -18.66 -1.17 -2.57
CA GLU A 254 -18.92 0.24 -2.88
C GLU A 254 -17.61 1.09 -2.93
N TYR A 255 -16.50 0.51 -3.36
CA TYR A 255 -15.17 1.11 -3.42
C TYR A 255 -14.67 1.16 -4.86
N GLU A 256 -15.14 2.23 -5.49
CA GLU A 256 -15.10 2.66 -6.88
C GLU A 256 -13.68 2.93 -7.45
N TYR A 257 -13.42 2.36 -8.65
CA TYR A 257 -13.24 3.12 -9.91
C TYR A 257 -11.84 3.30 -10.55
N ASN A 258 -10.73 2.70 -10.12
CA ASN A 258 -9.44 2.97 -10.83
C ASN A 258 -8.36 1.85 -10.84
N GLN A 259 -8.66 0.63 -10.41
CA GLN A 259 -7.64 -0.42 -10.14
C GLN A 259 -7.89 -1.70 -10.96
N GLU A 260 -8.41 -1.49 -12.15
CA GLU A 260 -9.51 -2.28 -12.69
C GLU A 260 -9.01 -3.43 -13.62
N ASP A 261 -7.77 -3.39 -14.11
CA ASP A 261 -7.15 -4.48 -14.91
C ASP A 261 -6.06 -5.25 -14.12
N ASN A 262 -6.38 -5.73 -12.92
CA ASN A 262 -5.44 -6.47 -12.09
C ASN A 262 -6.06 -7.77 -11.55
N VAL A 263 -5.70 -8.88 -12.20
CA VAL A 263 -6.13 -10.24 -11.81
C VAL A 263 -5.71 -10.56 -10.39
N PHE A 264 -4.48 -10.19 -10.00
CA PHE A 264 -3.99 -10.38 -8.65
C PHE A 264 -4.93 -9.71 -7.61
N TYR A 265 -5.25 -8.42 -7.78
CA TYR A 265 -6.12 -7.69 -6.85
C TYR A 265 -7.49 -8.37 -6.75
N CYS A 266 -8.05 -8.76 -7.90
CA CYS A 266 -9.35 -9.41 -7.95
C CYS A 266 -9.35 -10.79 -7.27
N ALA A 267 -8.36 -11.63 -7.57
CA ALA A 267 -8.19 -12.93 -6.93
C ALA A 267 -8.08 -12.82 -5.40
N HIS A 268 -7.35 -11.82 -4.91
CA HIS A 268 -7.12 -11.64 -3.49
C HIS A 268 -8.35 -11.11 -2.74
N ILE A 269 -9.03 -10.08 -3.28
CA ILE A 269 -10.22 -9.53 -2.61
C ILE A 269 -11.35 -10.57 -2.57
N CYS A 270 -11.51 -11.35 -3.63
CA CYS A 270 -12.45 -12.47 -3.65
C CYS A 270 -12.09 -13.55 -2.64
N SER A 271 -10.81 -13.94 -2.56
CA SER A 271 -10.31 -14.90 -1.56
C SER A 271 -10.61 -14.44 -0.13
N ARG A 272 -10.27 -13.18 0.20
CA ARG A 272 -10.50 -12.57 1.51
C ARG A 272 -11.96 -12.65 1.93
N ASP A 273 -12.87 -12.47 0.97
CA ASP A 273 -14.31 -12.47 1.22
C ASP A 273 -14.94 -13.90 1.14
N GLY A 274 -14.09 -14.93 1.08
CA GLY A 274 -14.47 -16.35 1.10
C GLY A 274 -15.04 -16.85 -0.22
N TYR A 275 -14.64 -16.23 -1.34
CA TYR A 275 -14.97 -16.68 -2.68
C TYR A 275 -13.81 -17.49 -3.25
N ARG A 276 -14.14 -18.61 -3.91
CA ARG A 276 -13.17 -19.53 -4.50
C ARG A 276 -12.67 -19.09 -5.88
N TYR A 277 -13.42 -18.21 -6.53
CA TYR A 277 -13.15 -17.76 -7.90
C TYR A 277 -13.16 -16.25 -8.00
N ALA A 278 -12.32 -15.73 -8.89
CA ALA A 278 -12.28 -14.32 -9.27
C ALA A 278 -12.36 -14.20 -10.80
N GLY A 279 -13.08 -13.20 -11.28
CA GLY A 279 -13.23 -12.92 -12.69
C GLY A 279 -12.86 -11.48 -13.00
N VAL A 280 -12.12 -11.25 -14.09
CA VAL A 280 -11.75 -9.92 -14.56
C VAL A 280 -12.27 -9.66 -15.97
N GLU A 281 -12.89 -8.50 -16.18
CA GLU A 281 -13.44 -8.06 -17.48
C GLU A 281 -13.33 -6.55 -17.62
N THR A 282 -12.44 -6.06 -18.50
CA THR A 282 -12.26 -4.61 -18.82
C THR A 282 -12.50 -3.73 -17.60
N GLY A 283 -11.61 -3.85 -16.64
CA GLY A 283 -11.70 -3.06 -15.46
C GLY A 283 -12.47 -3.66 -14.28
N LYS A 284 -13.34 -4.63 -14.51
CA LYS A 284 -14.25 -5.10 -13.47
C LYS A 284 -13.72 -6.33 -12.80
N CYS A 285 -13.88 -6.40 -11.48
CA CYS A 285 -13.62 -7.59 -10.68
C CYS A 285 -14.93 -8.24 -10.22
N TYR A 286 -15.03 -9.55 -10.35
CA TYR A 286 -16.19 -10.36 -9.95
C TYR A 286 -15.74 -11.52 -9.05
N CYS A 287 -16.50 -11.83 -8.00
CA CYS A 287 -16.20 -12.92 -7.07
C CYS A 287 -17.26 -14.02 -7.13
N GLY A 288 -16.84 -15.30 -7.13
CA GLY A 288 -17.73 -16.47 -7.24
C GLY A 288 -17.39 -17.57 -6.23
N LYS A 289 -18.42 -18.18 -5.62
CA LYS A 289 -18.23 -19.31 -4.68
C LYS A 289 -18.23 -20.67 -5.37
N GLU A 290 -18.96 -20.77 -6.47
CA GLU A 290 -19.11 -21.97 -7.27
C GLU A 290 -18.84 -21.62 -8.73
N LEU A 291 -18.43 -22.61 -9.51
CA LEU A 291 -18.24 -22.48 -10.95
C LEU A 291 -19.05 -23.58 -11.62
N ASN A 292 -20.14 -23.21 -12.29
CA ASN A 292 -20.98 -24.17 -12.99
C ASN A 292 -20.45 -24.38 -14.41
N LEU A 293 -19.63 -25.42 -14.55
CA LEU A 293 -19.07 -25.86 -15.82
C LEU A 293 -20.09 -26.61 -16.70
N GLU A 294 -21.34 -26.80 -16.28
CA GLU A 294 -22.34 -27.54 -17.04
C GLU A 294 -23.03 -26.68 -18.12
N TYR A 295 -23.03 -25.35 -17.95
CA TYR A 295 -23.44 -24.37 -18.98
C TYR A 295 -22.31 -24.06 -19.99
N SER A 296 -21.23 -24.84 -19.98
CA SER A 296 -19.99 -24.62 -20.73
C SER A 296 -20.01 -25.11 -22.18
N GLU A 297 -21.17 -25.38 -22.79
CA GLU A 297 -21.21 -25.77 -24.22
C GLU A 297 -20.75 -24.63 -25.16
N ASN A 298 -20.48 -23.44 -24.62
CA ASN A 298 -19.90 -22.29 -25.32
C ASN A 298 -18.47 -21.95 -24.84
N PHE A 299 -17.57 -22.93 -24.77
CA PHE A 299 -16.12 -22.66 -24.86
C PHE A 299 -15.80 -22.14 -26.27
N TYR A 300 -16.18 -20.90 -26.57
CA TYR A 300 -15.77 -20.25 -27.81
C TYR A 300 -14.33 -19.77 -27.67
N ASN A 301 -13.46 -20.40 -28.46
CA ASN A 301 -12.13 -19.96 -28.87
C ASN A 301 -11.46 -18.99 -27.88
N GLU A 302 -10.79 -19.60 -26.91
CA GLU A 302 -9.58 -19.18 -26.19
C GLU A 302 -8.95 -17.82 -26.63
N THR A 303 -8.86 -17.55 -27.94
CA THR A 303 -8.41 -16.30 -28.55
C THR A 303 -9.02 -15.00 -27.98
N THR A 304 -10.28 -15.00 -27.54
CA THR A 304 -10.98 -13.74 -27.18
C THR A 304 -10.44 -13.06 -25.93
N CYS A 305 -10.12 -13.82 -24.88
CA CYS A 305 -9.42 -13.32 -23.69
C CYS A 305 -7.90 -13.30 -23.89
N TYR A 306 -7.34 -14.17 -24.72
CA TYR A 306 -5.89 -14.21 -25.00
C TYR A 306 -5.36 -12.98 -25.74
N GLU A 307 -6.22 -12.29 -26.49
CA GLU A 307 -5.89 -11.01 -27.13
C GLU A 307 -5.84 -9.83 -26.15
N HIS A 308 -6.26 -10.01 -24.89
CA HIS A 308 -6.33 -8.94 -23.88
C HIS A 308 -5.58 -9.30 -22.61
N LEU A 309 -4.29 -9.01 -22.66
CA LEU A 309 -3.42 -9.00 -21.50
C LEU A 309 -3.80 -7.84 -20.57
N CYS A 310 -3.62 -8.08 -19.27
CA CYS A 310 -3.78 -7.06 -18.25
C CYS A 310 -2.83 -5.89 -18.49
N SER A 311 -3.35 -4.67 -18.34
CA SER A 311 -2.55 -3.44 -18.42
C SER A 311 -1.40 -3.41 -17.41
N THR A 312 -1.52 -4.19 -16.34
CA THR A 312 -0.55 -4.26 -15.24
C THR A 312 0.43 -5.43 -15.33
N ASP A 313 0.17 -6.43 -16.16
CA ASP A 313 1.03 -7.60 -16.35
C ASP A 313 0.85 -8.22 -17.75
N ASN A 314 1.95 -8.38 -18.49
CA ASN A 314 1.94 -8.87 -19.88
C ASN A 314 1.79 -10.41 -19.99
N ILE A 315 1.46 -11.09 -18.89
CA ILE A 315 1.29 -12.56 -18.86
C ILE A 315 -0.08 -12.99 -18.36
N GLU A 316 -0.87 -12.07 -17.80
CA GLU A 316 -2.19 -12.36 -17.23
C GLU A 316 -3.28 -11.83 -18.17
N PHE A 317 -4.39 -12.55 -18.28
CA PHE A 317 -5.54 -12.15 -19.10
C PHE A 317 -6.56 -11.40 -18.24
N CYS A 318 -6.92 -10.17 -18.64
CA CYS A 318 -7.92 -9.35 -17.93
C CYS A 318 -9.29 -9.34 -18.63
N GLY A 319 -9.47 -10.25 -19.58
CA GLY A 319 -10.69 -10.31 -20.38
C GLY A 319 -10.90 -9.04 -21.21
N LYS A 320 -12.08 -8.91 -21.80
CA LYS A 320 -12.52 -7.70 -22.50
C LYS A 320 -14.02 -7.53 -22.35
N THR A 321 -14.61 -6.43 -22.84
CA THR A 321 -16.06 -6.26 -22.85
C THR A 321 -16.76 -7.51 -23.37
N ARG A 322 -17.64 -8.11 -22.54
CA ARG A 322 -18.35 -9.38 -22.78
C ARG A 322 -17.47 -10.64 -22.75
N ALA A 323 -16.28 -10.60 -22.20
CA ALA A 323 -15.39 -11.73 -22.04
C ALA A 323 -14.69 -11.68 -20.67
N LEU A 324 -15.14 -12.52 -19.74
CA LEU A 324 -14.64 -12.64 -18.39
C LEU A 324 -13.48 -13.64 -18.33
N ALA A 325 -12.29 -13.19 -17.92
CA ALA A 325 -11.17 -14.06 -17.60
C ALA A 325 -11.29 -14.53 -16.14
N VAL A 326 -11.44 -15.84 -15.92
CA VAL A 326 -11.70 -16.41 -14.59
C VAL A 326 -10.48 -17.14 -14.07
N TYR A 327 -10.22 -16.94 -12.78
CA TYR A 327 -9.10 -17.48 -12.03
C TYR A 327 -9.60 -18.18 -10.76
N THR A 328 -8.84 -19.17 -10.28
CA THR A 328 -8.95 -19.61 -8.88
C THR A 328 -8.49 -18.49 -7.96
N THR A 329 -8.98 -18.47 -6.72
CA THR A 329 -8.44 -17.62 -5.67
C THR A 329 -7.47 -18.41 -4.78
N PRO A 330 -6.56 -17.74 -4.06
CA PRO A 330 -5.72 -18.41 -3.06
C PRO A 330 -6.54 -19.21 -2.04
N GLU A 331 -6.07 -20.40 -1.67
CA GLU A 331 -6.73 -21.24 -0.65
C GLU A 331 -6.61 -20.64 0.77
N LYS A 332 -5.60 -19.80 1.01
CA LYS A 332 -5.24 -19.34 2.36
C LYS A 332 -6.27 -18.45 3.06
N PHE A 333 -7.26 -17.93 2.34
CA PHE A 333 -8.30 -17.07 2.91
C PHE A 333 -9.72 -17.66 2.80
N ASN A 334 -9.86 -18.89 2.28
CA ASN A 334 -11.14 -19.59 2.14
C ASN A 334 -11.56 -20.35 3.40
#